data_AF-A0A4Y3IJS3-F1
#
_entry.id   AF-A0A4Y3IJS3-F1
#
_cell.length_a   1.000
_cell.length_b   1.000
_cell.length_c   1.000
_cell.angle_alpha   90.00
_cell.angle_beta   90.00
_cell.angle_gamma   90.00
#
_symmetry.space_group_name_H-M   'P 1'
#
loop_
_entity.id
_entity.type
_entity.pdbx_description
1 polymer ?
#
loop_
_entity_poly.entity_id
_entity_poly.type
_entity_poly.pdbx_seq_one_letter_code
_entity_poly.pdbx_strand_id
1 'polypeptide(L)' 'MKSVAILALLFSGSVLANPDICMEIGKAQAVNDHERVIELAAGLNPADVEQCKAVADEARSDTNHDIYSLTDD' A
#
# COMPACT_ATOMS: atom_id res chain seq x y z
N MET A 1 -7.88 -46.56 9.33
CA MET A 1 -8.43 -45.36 8.66
C MET A 1 -8.64 -44.28 9.71
N LYS A 2 -7.72 -43.32 9.84
CA LYS A 2 -7.94 -42.11 10.63
C LYS A 2 -7.74 -40.93 9.69
N SER A 3 -8.86 -40.33 9.34
CA SER A 3 -9.00 -39.25 8.37
C SER A 3 -8.65 -37.90 8.98
N VAL A 4 -7.87 -37.15 8.20
CA VAL A 4 -8.10 -35.74 7.83
C VAL A 4 -8.13 -34.71 8.95
N ALA A 5 -7.11 -33.84 8.95
CA ALA A 5 -7.29 -32.42 8.65
C ALA A 5 -5.91 -31.77 8.49
N ILE A 6 -5.29 -31.93 7.32
CA ILE A 6 -4.17 -31.08 6.93
C ILE A 6 -4.80 -29.75 6.53
N LEU A 7 -4.88 -28.83 7.49
CA LEU A 7 -5.25 -27.44 7.30
C LEU A 7 -4.10 -26.68 6.62
N ALA A 8 -3.64 -27.19 5.48
CA ALA A 8 -2.65 -26.54 4.63
C ALA A 8 -3.38 -26.00 3.41
N LEU A 9 -2.99 -24.79 2.98
CA LEU A 9 -3.35 -24.14 1.71
C LEU A 9 -4.58 -23.20 1.72
N LEU A 10 -4.78 -22.44 2.80
CA LEU A 10 -5.47 -21.14 2.73
C LEU A 10 -4.50 -19.96 2.67
N PHE A 11 -3.28 -20.17 2.16
CA PHE A 11 -2.56 -19.11 1.45
C PHE A 11 -3.05 -19.13 0.00
N SER A 12 -4.35 -18.94 -0.19
CA SER A 12 -4.87 -18.45 -1.46
C SER A 12 -4.14 -17.14 -1.68
N GLY A 13 -3.29 -17.08 -2.71
CA GLY A 13 -2.44 -15.94 -3.00
C GLY A 13 -3.23 -14.66 -2.79
N SER A 14 -2.90 -13.95 -1.70
CA SER A 14 -3.35 -12.60 -1.52
C SER A 14 -2.90 -11.92 -2.80
N VAL A 15 -3.85 -11.53 -3.64
CA VAL A 15 -3.64 -10.45 -4.59
C VAL A 15 -3.49 -9.23 -3.69
N LEU A 16 -2.36 -9.17 -2.97
CA LEU A 16 -1.96 -8.04 -2.18
C LEU A 16 -2.10 -6.85 -3.11
N ALA A 17 -2.82 -5.84 -2.66
CA ALA A 17 -2.83 -4.50 -3.25
C ALA A 17 -1.49 -4.29 -3.96
N ASN A 18 -1.51 -4.09 -5.29
CA ASN A 18 -0.28 -4.02 -6.06
C ASN A 18 0.66 -3.03 -5.36
N PRO A 19 1.75 -3.49 -4.71
CA PRO A 19 2.42 -2.71 -3.66
C PRO A 19 2.96 -1.38 -4.22
N ASP A 20 3.24 -1.35 -5.51
CA ASP A 20 3.59 -0.15 -6.27
C ASP A 20 2.48 0.92 -6.27
N ILE A 21 1.20 0.53 -6.41
CA ILE A 21 0.07 1.47 -6.38
C ILE A 21 -0.07 2.09 -4.98
N CYS A 22 0.11 1.29 -3.93
CA CYS A 22 0.04 1.77 -2.55
C CYS A 22 1.20 2.71 -2.21
N MET A 23 2.39 2.40 -2.69
CA MET A 23 3.54 3.27 -2.58
C MET A 23 3.33 4.59 -3.34
N GLU A 24 2.80 4.55 -4.57
CA GLU A 24 2.47 5.77 -5.32
C GLU A 24 1.40 6.62 -4.63
N ILE A 25 0.39 6.00 -4.00
CA ILE A 25 -0.60 6.72 -3.19
C ILE A 25 0.09 7.45 -2.04
N GLY A 26 0.99 6.79 -1.31
CA GLY A 26 1.75 7.40 -0.22
C GLY A 26 2.60 8.60 -0.68
N LYS A 27 3.29 8.45 -1.81
CA LYS A 27 4.07 9.52 -2.45
C LYS A 27 3.19 10.70 -2.87
N ALA A 28 2.08 10.43 -3.54
CA ALA A 28 1.13 11.46 -3.98
C ALA A 28 0.53 12.21 -2.77
N GLN A 29 0.23 11.49 -1.68
CA GLN A 29 -0.19 12.11 -0.42
C GLN A 29 0.89 13.01 0.21
N ALA A 30 2.17 12.64 0.13
CA ALA A 30 3.28 13.45 0.67
C ALA A 30 3.41 14.79 -0.05
N VAL A 31 3.22 14.80 -1.38
CA VAL A 31 3.30 16.02 -2.20
C VAL A 31 1.96 16.77 -2.34
N ASN A 32 0.91 16.34 -1.62
CA ASN A 32 -0.46 16.89 -1.71
C ASN A 32 -1.11 16.81 -3.11
N ASP A 33 -0.75 15.79 -3.90
CA ASP A 33 -1.39 15.52 -5.19
C ASP A 33 -2.68 14.68 -5.00
N HIS A 34 -3.77 15.40 -4.72
CA HIS A 34 -5.06 14.78 -4.40
C HIS A 34 -5.72 14.11 -5.60
N GLU A 35 -5.51 14.63 -6.82
CA GLU A 35 -6.06 14.04 -8.05
C GLU A 35 -5.44 12.67 -8.28
N ARG A 36 -4.11 12.56 -8.17
CA ARG A 36 -3.40 11.29 -8.32
C ARG A 36 -3.79 10.26 -7.27
N VAL A 37 -4.00 10.68 -6.02
CA VAL A 37 -4.48 9.78 -4.95
C VAL A 37 -5.84 9.19 -5.29
N ILE A 38 -6.78 10.00 -5.78
CA ILE A 38 -8.13 9.55 -6.13
C ILE A 38 -8.09 8.55 -7.29
N GLU A 39 -7.31 8.85 -8.34
CA GLU A 39 -7.14 7.94 -9.49
C GLU A 39 -6.61 6.57 -9.08
N LEU A 40 -5.55 6.57 -8.26
CA LEU A 40 -4.91 5.33 -7.80
C LEU A 40 -5.81 4.56 -6.82
N ALA A 41 -6.52 5.27 -5.93
CA ALA A 41 -7.44 4.65 -4.98
C ALA A 41 -8.70 4.08 -5.64
N ALA A 42 -9.16 4.65 -6.76
CA ALA A 42 -10.29 4.11 -7.52
C ALA A 42 -10.03 2.71 -8.09
N GLY A 43 -8.76 2.36 -8.29
CA GLY A 43 -8.33 1.02 -8.73
C GLY A 43 -8.16 0.00 -7.61
N LEU A 44 -8.27 0.41 -6.33
CA LEU A 44 -8.08 -0.49 -5.19
C LEU A 44 -9.38 -1.19 -4.79
N ASN A 45 -9.26 -2.48 -4.53
CA ASN A 45 -10.33 -3.26 -3.94
C ASN A 45 -10.48 -2.89 -2.46
N PRO A 46 -11.70 -2.71 -1.91
CA PRO A 46 -11.87 -2.35 -0.49
C PRO A 46 -11.21 -3.31 0.51
N ALA A 47 -11.07 -4.60 0.15
CA ALA A 47 -10.38 -5.59 0.97
C ALA A 47 -8.86 -5.34 1.11
N ASP A 48 -8.28 -4.61 0.15
CA ASP A 48 -6.85 -4.36 0.02
C ASP A 48 -6.46 -2.99 0.59
N VAL A 49 -7.44 -2.10 0.82
CA VAL A 49 -7.24 -0.73 1.32
C VAL A 49 -6.51 -0.71 2.67
N GLU A 50 -6.84 -1.62 3.58
CA GLU A 50 -6.24 -1.64 4.92
C GLU A 50 -4.75 -2.02 4.87
N GLN A 51 -4.39 -2.98 4.02
CA GLN A 51 -2.98 -3.34 3.77
C GLN A 51 -2.24 -2.24 3.02
N CYS A 52 -2.93 -1.62 2.05
CA CYS A 52 -2.39 -0.53 1.25
C CYS A 52 -2.07 0.72 2.09
N LYS A 53 -2.85 0.98 3.13
CA LYS A 53 -2.65 2.10 4.05
C LYS A 53 -1.29 2.03 4.77
N ALA A 54 -0.89 0.84 5.22
CA ALA A 54 0.40 0.66 5.89
C ALA A 54 1.58 1.02 4.96
N VAL A 55 1.52 0.56 3.70
CA VAL A 55 2.55 0.85 2.69
C VAL A 55 2.53 2.33 2.27
N ALA A 56 1.34 2.92 2.13
CA ALA A 56 1.19 4.34 1.79
C ALA A 56 1.71 5.25 2.91
N ASP A 57 1.48 4.91 4.17
CA ASP A 57 1.96 5.68 5.33
C ASP A 57 3.50 5.63 5.42
N GLU A 58 4.11 4.47 5.16
CA GLU A 58 5.58 4.31 5.08
C GLU A 58 6.17 5.16 3.95
N ALA A 59 5.64 5.01 2.72
CA ALA A 59 6.09 5.78 1.57
C ALA A 59 5.92 7.30 1.74
N ARG A 60 4.86 7.73 2.43
CA ARG A 60 4.63 9.13 2.78
C ARG A 60 5.70 9.64 3.75
N SER A 61 6.05 8.85 4.76
CA SER A 61 7.09 9.20 5.73
C SER A 61 8.46 9.36 5.06
N ASP A 62 8.83 8.42 4.19
CA ASP A 62 10.10 8.44 3.46
C ASP A 62 10.17 9.66 2.53
N THR A 63 9.09 9.92 1.78
CA THR A 63 9.04 11.08 0.87
C THR A 63 9.12 12.40 1.64
N ASN A 64 8.48 12.51 2.81
CA ASN A 64 8.60 13.70 3.65
C ASN A 64 10.03 13.89 4.17
N HIS A 65 10.74 12.81 4.49
CA HIS A 65 12.14 12.86 4.90
C HIS A 65 13.05 13.36 3.77
N ASP A 66 12.84 12.85 2.55
CA ASP A 66 13.56 13.28 1.35
C ASP A 66 13.30 14.76 1.02
N ILE A 67 12.04 15.20 1.09
CA ILE A 67 11.68 16.62 0.88
C ILE A 67 12.37 17.50 1.92
N TYR A 68 12.30 17.13 3.21
CA TYR A 68 12.93 17.91 4.27
C TYR A 68 14.45 18.01 4.07
N SER A 69 15.09 16.90 3.72
CA SER A 69 16.54 16.83 3.48
C SER A 69 16.99 17.69 2.28
N LEU A 70 16.11 17.99 1.32
CA LEU A 70 16.41 18.81 0.14
C LEU A 70 16.20 20.31 0.38
N THR A 71 15.55 20.70 1.49
CA THR A 71 15.27 22.10 1.84
C THR A 71 16.21 22.71 2.88
N ASP A 72 17.18 21.95 3.40
CA ASP A 72 18.09 22.34 4.49
C ASP A 72 19.53 22.67 4.01
N ASP A 73 19.69 23.10 2.74
CA ASP A 73 20.94 23.61 2.14
C ASP A 73 20.89 25.13 1.89
#